data_AF-A0A239KII0-F1
#
_entry.id   AF-A0A239KII0-F1
#
_cell.length_a   1.000
_cell.length_b   1.000
_cell.length_c   1.000
_cell.angle_alpha   90.00
_cell.angle_beta   90.00
_cell.angle_gamma   90.00
#
_symmetry.space_group_name_H-M   'P 1'
#
loop_
_entity.id
_entity.type
_entity.pdbx_description
1 polymer ?
#
loop_
_entity_poly.entity_id
_entity_poly.type
_entity_poly.pdbx_seq_one_letter_code
_entity_poly.pdbx_strand_id
1 'polypeptide(L)'
;MMKALIVGIAALTLVPVSAVAMEPAASDSAQKDDASKDGDQNRVICKREKIIGSRLGSKKTCATEAEWAQMRAEQRQATERVQANRPRQN
;
A
#
# COMPACT_ATOMS: atom_id res chain seq x y z
N MET A 1 9.22 -25.26 -38.28
CA MET A 1 8.10 -26.20 -38.07
C MET A 1 6.81 -25.38 -38.07
N MET A 2 6.16 -25.33 -39.23
CA MET A 2 5.00 -24.49 -39.54
C MET A 2 3.79 -24.86 -38.67
N LYS A 3 3.16 -23.86 -38.06
CA LYS A 3 1.77 -23.95 -37.57
C LYS A 3 0.91 -23.10 -38.48
N ALA A 4 -0.11 -23.75 -39.02
CA ALA A 4 -0.90 -23.32 -40.16
C ALA A 4 -1.68 -22.03 -39.91
N LEU A 5 -1.66 -21.19 -40.94
CA LEU A 5 -2.63 -20.12 -41.17
C LEU A 5 -4.02 -20.71 -41.41
N ILE A 6 -5.02 -20.26 -40.65
CA ILE A 6 -6.42 -20.30 -41.09
C ILE A 6 -6.96 -18.88 -40.90
N VAL A 7 -7.15 -18.22 -42.04
CA VAL A 7 -7.88 -16.96 -42.20
C VAL A 7 -9.37 -17.28 -42.13
N GLY A 8 -10.07 -16.70 -41.14
CA GLY A 8 -11.51 -16.79 -40.97
C GLY A 8 -12.13 -15.40 -41.04
N ILE A 9 -13.07 -15.23 -41.97
CA ILE A 9 -13.64 -13.99 -42.49
C ILE A 9 -14.47 -13.21 -41.47
N ALA A 10 -14.45 -11.88 -41.67
CA ALA A 10 -15.17 -10.84 -40.97
C ALA A 10 -16.67 -11.10 -40.74
N ALA A 11 -17.15 -10.71 -39.55
CA ALA A 11 -18.52 -10.27 -39.35
C ALA A 11 -18.50 -8.97 -38.53
N LEU A 12 -18.69 -7.84 -39.21
CA LEU A 12 -19.09 -6.58 -38.59
C LEU A 12 -20.52 -6.74 -38.07
N THR A 13 -20.74 -6.50 -36.77
CA THR A 13 -22.04 -6.02 -36.28
C THR A 13 -21.83 -4.79 -35.40
N LEU A 14 -22.40 -3.67 -35.85
CA LEU A 14 -22.49 -2.41 -35.14
C LEU A 14 -23.61 -2.45 -34.07
N VAL A 15 -23.29 -1.95 -32.86
CA VAL A 15 -24.02 -0.93 -32.02
C VAL A 15 -25.47 -1.28 -31.58
N PRO A 16 -25.86 -1.18 -30.26
CA PRO A 16 -25.93 0.11 -29.56
C PRO A 16 -25.48 0.18 -28.10
N VAL A 17 -25.07 1.41 -27.75
CA VAL A 17 -24.83 1.96 -26.40
C VAL A 17 -26.18 2.08 -25.68
N SER A 18 -26.26 1.56 -24.45
CA SER A 18 -27.41 1.80 -23.56
C SER A 18 -26.94 2.19 -22.16
N ALA A 19 -27.23 3.45 -21.84
CA ALA A 19 -27.54 4.03 -20.53
C ALA A 19 -26.48 3.96 -19.42
N VAL A 20 -25.85 5.12 -19.19
CA VAL A 20 -25.39 5.50 -17.85
C VAL A 20 -26.63 5.58 -16.96
N ALA A 21 -26.70 4.72 -15.93
CA ALA A 21 -27.63 4.89 -14.84
C ALA A 21 -26.99 5.88 -13.86
N MET A 22 -27.51 7.11 -13.86
CA MET A 22 -27.21 8.12 -12.86
C MET A 22 -28.05 7.85 -11.60
N GLU A 23 -27.37 7.84 -10.45
CA GLU A 23 -27.86 8.11 -9.08
C GLU A 23 -28.62 6.99 -8.31
N PRO A 24 -28.46 6.94 -6.97
CA PRO A 24 -28.43 8.07 -6.06
C PRO A 24 -27.04 8.46 -5.59
N ALA A 25 -26.86 9.77 -5.45
CA ALA A 25 -25.89 10.37 -4.56
C ALA A 25 -26.16 9.82 -3.15
N ALA A 26 -25.49 8.72 -2.81
CA ALA A 26 -25.19 8.45 -1.42
C ALA A 26 -24.25 9.56 -0.98
N SER A 27 -24.84 10.62 -0.45
CA SER A 27 -24.30 11.37 0.67
C SER A 27 -24.00 10.36 1.78
N ASP A 28 -22.94 9.58 1.60
CA ASP A 28 -22.21 9.02 2.72
C ASP A 28 -21.50 10.22 3.30
N SER A 29 -22.26 10.89 4.17
CA SER A 29 -21.78 11.89 5.08
C SER A 29 -20.45 11.36 5.57
N ALA A 30 -19.37 12.02 5.15
CA ALA A 30 -18.05 11.78 5.67
C ALA A 30 -18.19 11.92 7.18
N GLN A 31 -18.44 10.78 7.83
CA GLN A 31 -18.46 10.68 9.26
C GLN A 31 -17.01 10.90 9.62
N LYS A 32 -16.74 12.16 9.96
CA LYS A 32 -15.69 12.51 10.88
C LYS A 32 -15.98 11.70 12.13
N ASP A 33 -15.49 10.47 12.15
CA ASP A 33 -15.10 9.83 13.37
C ASP A 33 -13.84 10.58 13.83
N ASP A 34 -14.08 11.76 14.43
CA ASP A 34 -13.26 12.35 15.47
C ASP A 34 -13.26 11.35 16.66
N ALA A 35 -12.71 10.16 16.43
CA ALA A 35 -12.36 9.23 17.48
C ALA A 35 -11.11 9.79 18.15
N SER A 36 -11.37 10.61 19.16
CA SER A 36 -10.57 10.86 20.35
C SER A 36 -9.04 10.87 20.16
N LYS A 37 -8.47 12.06 20.33
CA LYS A 37 -7.02 12.34 20.40
C LYS A 37 -6.35 11.78 21.67
N ASP A 38 -6.70 10.56 22.05
CA ASP A 38 -5.98 9.75 23.03
C ASP A 38 -5.69 8.40 22.38
N GLY A 39 -4.40 8.12 22.21
CA GLY A 39 -3.87 7.12 21.29
C GLY A 39 -4.49 5.74 21.49
N ASP A 40 -5.21 5.29 20.48
CA ASP A 40 -5.63 3.90 20.37
C ASP A 40 -4.38 3.06 20.03
N GLN A 41 -3.58 2.78 21.06
CA GLN A 41 -2.33 2.03 21.01
C GLN A 41 -2.51 0.65 20.36
N ASN A 42 -3.74 0.15 20.31
CA ASN A 42 -4.11 -1.13 19.71
C ASN A 42 -4.53 -1.01 18.24
N ARG A 43 -4.59 0.20 17.67
CA ARG A 43 -4.90 0.41 16.26
C ARG A 43 -3.88 -0.30 15.38
N VAL A 44 -4.35 -1.25 14.57
CA VAL A 44 -3.51 -1.96 13.60
C VAL A 44 -3.23 -1.07 12.39
N ILE A 45 -1.95 -0.86 12.11
CA ILE A 45 -1.45 -0.06 10.98
C ILE A 45 -0.63 -0.97 10.07
N CYS A 46 -1.07 -1.11 8.81
CA CYS A 46 -0.36 -1.85 7.78
C CYS A 46 0.46 -0.91 6.88
N LYS A 47 1.78 -1.09 6.85
CA LYS A 47 2.69 -0.36 5.96
C LYS A 47 3.21 -1.29 4.87
N ARG A 48 3.31 -0.77 3.63
CA ARG A 48 4.01 -1.46 2.54
C ARG A 48 5.38 -0.83 2.34
N GLU A 49 6.41 -1.65 2.43
CA GLU A 49 7.80 -1.27 2.24
C GLU A 49 8.29 -1.85 0.91
N LYS A 50 8.89 -0.98 0.08
CA LYS A 50 9.54 -1.42 -1.16
C LYS A 50 10.90 -2.00 -0.82
N ILE A 51 11.20 -3.20 -1.33
CA ILE A 51 12.52 -3.80 -1.16
C ILE A 51 13.47 -3.14 -2.16
N ILE A 52 14.46 -2.41 -1.66
CA ILE A 52 15.48 -1.77 -2.50
C ILE A 52 16.22 -2.86 -3.29
N GLY A 53 16.42 -2.64 -4.59
CA GLY A 53 17.03 -3.62 -5.50
C GLY A 53 16.07 -4.68 -6.05
N SER A 54 14.81 -4.72 -5.59
CA SER A 54 13.79 -5.59 -6.18
C SER A 54 12.92 -4.83 -7.18
N ARG A 55 12.74 -5.40 -8.39
CA ARG A 55 11.87 -4.81 -9.42
C ARG A 55 10.39 -4.91 -9.07
N LEU A 56 9.99 -5.95 -8.32
CA LEU A 56 8.59 -6.24 -7.97
C LEU A 56 8.39 -6.54 -6.47
N GLY A 57 9.45 -6.55 -5.67
CA GLY A 57 9.38 -6.88 -4.25
C GLY A 57 8.77 -5.75 -3.43
N SER A 58 7.62 -6.03 -2.83
CA SER A 58 7.04 -5.23 -1.76
C SER A 58 6.68 -6.12 -0.58
N LYS A 59 6.96 -5.64 0.63
CA LYS A 59 6.61 -6.33 1.88
C LYS A 59 5.51 -5.54 2.57
N LYS A 60 4.43 -6.20 2.97
CA LYS A 60 3.40 -5.60 3.82
C LYS A 60 3.65 -6.04 5.27
N THR A 61 3.83 -5.08 6.16
CA THR A 61 3.94 -5.32 7.60
C THR A 61 2.75 -4.66 8.28
N CYS A 62 1.95 -5.44 9.01
CA CYS A 62 0.88 -4.93 9.85
C CYS A 62 1.28 -5.12 11.31
N ALA A 63 1.18 -4.05 12.08
CA ALA A 63 1.47 -4.04 13.51
C ALA A 63 0.62 -2.95 14.18
N THR A 64 0.40 -3.05 15.48
CA THR A 64 -0.30 -2.04 16.26
C THR A 64 0.51 -0.75 16.35
N GLU A 65 -0.16 0.37 16.67
CA GLU A 65 0.53 1.63 16.89
C GLU A 65 1.60 1.53 18.00
N ALA A 66 1.29 0.81 19.09
CA ALA A 66 2.24 0.53 20.16
C ALA A 66 3.48 -0.25 19.65
N GLU A 67 3.27 -1.31 18.86
CA GLU A 67 4.37 -2.08 18.27
C GLU A 67 5.22 -1.22 17.32
N TRP A 68 4.60 -0.35 16.53
CA TRP A 68 5.32 0.61 15.69
C TRP A 68 6.12 1.64 16.49
N ALA A 69 5.64 2.06 17.66
CA ALA A 69 6.38 2.94 18.54
C ALA A 69 7.59 2.24 19.14
N GLN A 70 7.42 0.99 19.61
CA GLN A 70 8.51 0.17 20.13
C GLN A 70 9.59 -0.08 19.07
N MET A 71 9.22 -0.54 17.88
CA MET A 71 10.17 -0.80 16.79
C MET A 71 11.00 0.45 16.45
N ARG A 72 10.38 1.64 16.44
CA ARG A 72 11.10 2.90 16.20
C ARG A 72 12.08 3.23 17.33
N ALA A 73 11.69 3.01 18.58
CA ALA A 73 12.57 3.24 19.72
C ALA A 73 13.79 2.31 19.68
N GLU A 74 13.58 1.03 19.37
CA GLU A 74 14.66 0.05 19.22
C GLU A 74 15.62 0.41 18.08
N GLN A 75 15.09 0.77 16.91
CA GLN A 75 15.91 1.21 15.77
C GLN A 75 16.74 2.46 16.09
N ARG A 76 16.16 3.42 16.82
CA ARG A 76 16.89 4.61 17.28
C ARG A 76 18.02 4.23 18.22
N GLN A 77 17.76 3.43 19.25
CA GLN A 77 18.79 2.99 20.19
C GLN A 77 19.92 2.23 19.49
N ALA A 78 19.59 1.35 18.55
CA ALA A 78 20.58 0.61 17.76
C ALA A 78 21.48 1.57 16.96
N THR A 79 20.87 2.57 16.32
CA THR A 79 21.57 3.59 15.53
C THR A 79 22.47 4.45 16.43
N GLU A 80 21.97 4.90 17.58
CA GLU A 80 22.71 5.70 18.55
C GLU A 80 23.93 4.94 19.10
N ARG A 81 23.78 3.66 19.44
CA ARG A 81 24.90 2.82 19.91
C ARG A 81 26.02 2.73 18.88
N VAL A 82 25.68 2.54 17.60
CA VAL A 82 26.67 2.47 16.51
C VAL A 82 27.35 3.82 16.31
N GLN A 83 26.59 4.93 16.35
CA GLN A 83 27.15 6.26 16.18
C GLN A 83 28.04 6.69 17.37
N ALA A 84 27.62 6.38 18.60
CA ALA A 84 28.38 6.69 19.81
C ALA A 84 29.71 5.94 19.87
N ASN A 85 29.77 4.72 19.32
CA ASN A 85 30.98 3.89 19.29
C ASN A 85 31.84 4.11 18.02
N ARG A 86 31.64 5.20 17.28
CA ARG A 86 32.49 5.52 16.13
C ARG A 86 33.75 6.25 16.63
N PRO A 87 34.95 5.64 16.57
CA PRO A 87 36.18 6.33 16.94
C PRO A 87 36.39 7.53 16.00
N ARG A 88 36.79 8.68 16.58
CA ARG A 88 37.22 9.85 15.83
C ARG A 88 38.53 9.49 15.13
N GLN A 89 38.45 9.17 13.84
CA GLN A 89 39.61 8.88 13.00
C GLN A 89 40.18 10.25 12.59
N ASN A 90 41.20 10.72 13.32
CA ASN A 90 42.07 11.83 12.91
C ASN A 90 43.35 11.26 12.31
#